data_AF-A0A9E3SBG0-F1
#
_entry.id   AF-A0A9E3SBG0-F1
#
_cell.length_a   1.000
_cell.length_b   1.000
_cell.length_c   1.000
_cell.angle_alpha   90.00
_cell.angle_beta   90.00
_cell.angle_gamma   90.00
#
_symmetry.space_group_name_H-M   'P 1'
#
loop_
_entity.id
_entity.type
_entity.pdbx_description
1 polymer ?
#
loop_
_entity_poly.entity_id
_entity_poly.type
_entity_poly.pdbx_seq_one_letter_code
_entity_poly.pdbx_strand_id
1 'polypeptide(L)'
;MKKMLLGFSEEKAIELELKTIQRHIACFGASGSGKTVACKVISEELALQCIPMIIFDPQGDIASLINPETDDDLLVSKGLNPDVRRQLSEDTEVIIWTPGSSKGLPLSINPLQFEQVSGMDAEDRLRFFSATAKNVIELIGYDADTDDGKSAESVLSSVFDYCFQKKIHLDSFTGLIDLLTDLPESVNELVMKISNQKDMQELVKKLRFLTIGSRKLIFETGFPATIDALLGLNEHDTGKTRLSVIYLNTLATQEEKEFFMAY
;
A
#
# COMPACT_ATOMS: atom_id res chain seq x y z
N MET A 1 -21.95 6.69 23.70
CA MET A 1 -21.18 6.70 22.44
C MET A 1 -19.73 6.41 22.79
N LYS A 2 -19.05 5.51 22.07
CA LYS A 2 -17.63 5.22 22.29
C LYS A 2 -16.80 6.48 21.98
N LYS A 3 -15.90 6.85 22.89
CA LYS A 3 -14.99 8.00 22.78
C LYS A 3 -13.55 7.50 22.85
N MET A 4 -12.65 8.25 22.21
CA MET A 4 -11.22 8.02 22.21
C MET A 4 -10.55 9.07 23.09
N LEU A 5 -9.64 8.67 23.97
CA LEU A 5 -8.85 9.56 24.81
C LEU A 5 -7.63 10.07 24.03
N LEU A 6 -7.56 11.37 23.75
CA LEU A 6 -6.42 11.98 23.05
C LEU A 6 -5.34 12.50 24.01
N GLY A 7 -5.67 12.67 25.29
CA GLY A 7 -4.75 13.17 26.31
C GLY A 7 -5.45 14.03 27.35
N PHE A 8 -4.70 14.92 27.99
CA PHE A 8 -5.21 15.76 29.09
C PHE A 8 -4.79 17.22 28.90
N SER A 9 -5.67 18.14 29.31
CA SER A 9 -5.39 19.58 29.40
C SER A 9 -5.84 20.07 30.78
N GLU A 10 -4.92 20.59 31.60
CA GLU A 10 -5.20 21.01 32.99
C GLU A 10 -6.01 19.95 33.77
N GLU A 11 -5.54 18.68 33.70
CA GLU A 11 -6.18 17.50 34.30
C GLU A 11 -7.54 17.08 33.71
N LYS A 12 -8.07 17.80 32.72
CA LYS A 12 -9.29 17.41 32.00
C LYS A 12 -8.95 16.50 30.83
N ALA A 13 -9.62 15.36 30.76
CA ALA A 13 -9.54 14.47 29.62
C ALA A 13 -10.01 15.18 28.34
N ILE A 14 -9.18 15.11 27.30
CA ILE A 14 -9.50 15.53 25.94
C ILE A 14 -9.94 14.28 25.18
N GLU A 15 -11.22 14.23 24.83
CA GLU A 15 -11.81 13.07 24.18
C GLU A 15 -12.35 13.43 22.79
N LEU A 16 -12.27 12.48 21.87
CA LEU A 16 -12.86 12.58 20.54
C LEU A 16 -13.93 11.52 20.35
N GLU A 17 -15.09 11.91 19.83
CA GLU A 17 -16.12 10.94 19.48
C GLU A 17 -15.68 10.10 18.27
N LEU A 18 -15.91 8.78 18.33
CA LEU A 18 -15.52 7.87 17.26
C LEU A 18 -16.17 8.22 15.90
N LYS A 19 -17.39 8.78 15.90
CA LYS A 19 -18.05 9.24 14.67
C LYS A 19 -17.31 10.37 13.96
N THR A 20 -16.46 11.11 14.67
CA THR A 20 -15.68 12.21 14.09
C THR A 20 -14.57 11.69 13.19
N ILE A 21 -13.98 10.53 13.51
CA ILE A 21 -12.91 9.92 12.69
C ILE A 21 -13.43 9.21 11.43
N GLN A 22 -14.75 9.09 11.28
CA GLN A 22 -15.36 8.70 10.00
C GLN A 22 -15.23 9.80 8.93
N ARG A 23 -14.77 10.99 9.33
CA ARG A 23 -14.35 12.08 8.43
C ARG A 23 -12.82 12.09 8.33
N HIS A 24 -12.30 12.77 7.32
CA HIS A 24 -10.86 12.95 7.18
C HIS A 24 -10.27 13.75 8.35
N ILE A 25 -9.17 13.25 8.91
CA ILE A 25 -8.37 13.91 9.95
C ILE A 25 -6.99 14.18 9.37
N ALA A 26 -6.42 15.34 9.71
CA ALA A 26 -5.06 15.68 9.39
C ALA A 26 -4.35 16.25 10.62
N CYS A 27 -3.12 15.80 10.87
CA CYS A 27 -2.27 16.26 11.97
C CYS A 27 -1.16 17.18 11.43
N PHE A 28 -1.26 18.47 11.71
CA PHE A 28 -0.26 19.48 11.30
C PHE A 28 0.57 19.97 12.47
N GLY A 29 1.83 20.32 12.21
CA GLY A 29 2.75 20.85 13.23
C GLY A 29 4.21 20.77 12.80
N ALA A 30 5.08 21.56 13.45
CA ALA A 30 6.52 21.56 13.20
C ALA A 30 7.19 20.22 13.56
N SER A 31 8.46 20.00 13.18
CA SER A 31 9.21 18.84 13.67
C SER A 31 9.26 18.87 15.21
N GLY A 32 9.15 17.69 15.85
CA GLY A 32 9.12 17.58 17.32
C GLY A 32 7.81 18.00 18.01
N SER A 33 6.80 18.49 17.28
CA SER A 33 5.50 18.91 17.86
C SER A 33 4.60 17.75 18.33
N GLY A 34 5.04 16.50 18.20
CA GLY A 34 4.28 15.33 18.64
C GLY A 34 3.30 14.75 17.62
N LYS A 35 3.32 15.14 16.35
CA LYS A 35 2.46 14.57 15.29
C LYS A 35 2.45 13.03 15.28
N THR A 36 3.64 12.43 15.26
CA THR A 36 3.81 10.97 15.26
C THR A 36 3.25 10.34 16.53
N VAL A 37 3.43 10.98 17.68
CA VAL A 37 2.85 10.52 18.96
C VAL A 37 1.33 10.59 18.90
N ALA A 38 0.75 11.66 18.35
CA ALA A 38 -0.70 11.77 18.17
C ALA A 38 -1.25 10.65 17.26
N CYS A 39 -0.57 10.32 16.15
CA CYS A 39 -0.96 9.19 15.31
C CYS A 39 -0.89 7.85 16.06
N LYS A 40 0.13 7.63 16.90
CA LYS A 40 0.24 6.44 17.75
C LYS A 40 -0.91 6.35 18.75
N VAL A 41 -1.22 7.45 19.44
CA VAL A 41 -2.36 7.51 20.38
C VAL A 41 -3.67 7.18 19.67
N ILE A 42 -3.93 7.80 18.50
CA ILE A 42 -5.13 7.48 17.70
C ILE A 42 -5.16 5.99 17.33
N SER A 43 -4.01 5.41 17.00
CA SER A 43 -3.91 3.99 16.63
C SER A 43 -4.25 3.06 17.79
N GLU A 44 -3.69 3.33 18.98
CA GLU A 44 -3.97 2.58 20.20
C GLU A 44 -5.44 2.71 20.61
N GLU A 45 -6.01 3.92 20.54
CA GLU A 45 -7.42 4.16 20.88
C GLU A 45 -8.39 3.48 19.91
N LEU A 46 -8.09 3.43 18.62
CA LEU A 46 -8.89 2.69 17.64
C LEU A 46 -8.79 1.18 17.85
N ALA A 47 -7.60 0.67 18.18
CA ALA A 47 -7.39 -0.74 18.49
C ALA A 47 -8.22 -1.18 19.71
N LEU A 48 -8.24 -0.37 20.78
CA LEU A 48 -9.09 -0.60 21.97
C LEU A 48 -10.60 -0.62 21.65
N GLN A 49 -11.01 -0.06 20.51
CA GLN A 49 -12.39 -0.10 20.04
C GLN A 49 -12.66 -1.24 19.05
N CYS A 50 -11.70 -2.16 18.89
CA CYS A 50 -11.72 -3.27 17.94
C CYS A 50 -11.77 -2.82 16.48
N ILE A 51 -11.07 -1.72 16.14
CA ILE A 51 -11.00 -1.19 14.78
C ILE A 51 -9.61 -1.48 14.23
N PRO A 52 -9.49 -2.39 13.23
CA PRO A 52 -8.20 -2.67 12.60
C PRO A 52 -7.74 -1.50 11.73
N MET A 53 -6.43 -1.40 11.51
CA MET A 53 -5.85 -0.32 10.72
C MET A 53 -4.75 -0.79 9.77
N ILE A 54 -4.68 -0.11 8.63
CA ILE A 54 -3.56 -0.17 7.69
C ILE A 54 -2.82 1.16 7.80
N ILE A 55 -1.54 1.11 8.15
CA ILE A 55 -0.72 2.28 8.44
C ILE A 55 0.48 2.28 7.50
N PHE A 56 0.57 3.27 6.62
CA PHE A 56 1.78 3.50 5.82
C PHE A 56 2.79 4.30 6.64
N ASP A 57 3.97 3.74 6.88
CA ASP A 57 5.01 4.34 7.72
C ASP A 57 6.26 4.70 6.89
N PRO A 58 6.27 5.89 6.26
CA PRO A 58 7.39 6.36 5.45
C PRO A 58 8.61 6.78 6.27
N GLN A 59 8.45 7.04 7.57
CA GLN A 59 9.54 7.48 8.45
C GLN A 59 10.07 6.35 9.32
N GLY A 60 9.26 5.32 9.58
CA GLY A 60 9.62 4.16 10.38
C GLY A 60 9.32 4.31 11.87
N ASP A 61 8.75 5.45 12.27
CA ASP A 61 8.49 5.74 13.67
C ASP A 61 7.27 4.99 14.20
N ILE A 62 6.26 4.73 13.36
CA ILE A 62 5.02 4.08 13.78
C ILE A 62 5.24 2.59 14.02
N ALA A 63 6.21 1.97 13.34
CA ALA A 63 6.63 0.60 13.58
C ALA A 63 7.01 0.32 15.04
N SER A 64 7.36 1.34 15.83
CA SER A 64 7.62 1.18 17.27
C SER A 64 6.40 0.71 18.08
N LEU A 65 5.18 0.75 17.52
CA LEU A 65 3.97 0.23 18.18
C LEU A 65 4.08 -1.25 18.55
N ILE A 66 4.94 -2.03 17.86
CA ILE A 66 5.18 -3.44 18.19
C ILE A 66 5.84 -3.65 19.57
N ASN A 67 6.53 -2.62 20.08
CA ASN A 67 7.24 -2.65 21.36
C ASN A 67 6.61 -1.62 22.32
N PRO A 68 5.45 -1.94 22.93
CA PRO A 68 4.81 -1.06 23.89
C PRO A 68 5.60 -0.96 25.20
N GLU A 69 5.43 0.15 25.92
CA GLU A 69 5.93 0.30 27.29
C GLU A 69 5.14 -0.63 28.23
N THR A 70 5.84 -1.36 29.10
CA THR A 70 5.26 -2.37 30.01
C THR A 70 5.63 -2.14 31.48
N ASP A 71 6.43 -1.13 31.78
CA ASP A 71 6.72 -0.72 33.16
C ASP A 71 5.53 0.03 33.77
N ASP A 72 4.80 -0.64 34.66
CA ASP A 72 3.64 -0.10 35.37
C ASP A 72 3.98 1.17 36.16
N ASP A 73 5.14 1.23 36.84
CA ASP A 73 5.54 2.39 37.64
C ASP A 73 5.79 3.60 36.75
N LEU A 74 6.41 3.38 35.58
CA LEU A 74 6.62 4.42 34.59
C LEU A 74 5.29 4.90 33.98
N LEU A 75 4.35 3.99 33.69
CA LEU A 75 3.03 4.35 33.16
C LEU A 75 2.25 5.19 34.18
N VAL A 76 2.22 4.78 35.44
CA VAL A 76 1.57 5.52 36.53
C VAL A 76 2.22 6.88 36.73
N SER A 77 3.55 6.97 36.67
CA SER A 77 4.27 8.25 36.78
C SER A 77 3.91 9.25 35.67
N LYS A 78 3.44 8.75 34.52
CA LYS A 78 2.97 9.54 33.37
C LYS A 78 1.44 9.75 33.37
N GLY A 79 0.74 9.32 34.43
CA GLY A 79 -0.72 9.44 34.55
C GLY A 79 -1.51 8.48 33.66
N LEU A 80 -0.89 7.39 33.21
CA LEU A 80 -1.53 6.36 32.39
C LEU A 80 -2.00 5.19 33.26
N ASN A 81 -3.08 4.53 32.83
CA ASN A 81 -3.60 3.34 33.50
C ASN A 81 -2.90 2.07 32.94
N PRO A 82 -2.12 1.33 33.75
CA PRO A 82 -1.47 0.10 33.30
C PRO A 82 -2.45 -0.97 32.79
N ASP A 83 -3.66 -1.03 33.33
CA ASP A 83 -4.66 -2.02 32.91
C ASP A 83 -5.08 -1.81 31.44
N VAL A 84 -5.21 -0.55 31.00
CA VAL A 84 -5.50 -0.21 29.60
C VAL A 84 -4.36 -0.68 28.69
N ARG A 85 -3.11 -0.53 29.13
CA ARG A 85 -1.93 -0.98 28.38
C ARG A 85 -1.87 -2.50 28.26
N ARG A 86 -2.21 -3.23 29.34
CA ARG A 86 -2.28 -4.69 29.31
C ARG A 86 -3.40 -5.15 28.38
N GLN A 87 -4.59 -4.55 28.49
CA GLN A 87 -5.72 -4.84 27.59
C GLN A 87 -5.32 -4.64 26.12
N LEU A 88 -4.71 -3.50 25.78
CA LEU A 88 -4.23 -3.24 24.43
C LEU A 88 -3.28 -4.35 23.93
N SER A 89 -2.33 -4.77 24.77
CA SER A 89 -1.36 -5.83 24.43
C SER A 89 -2.01 -7.22 24.25
N GLU A 90 -3.07 -7.50 25.00
CA GLU A 90 -3.82 -8.76 24.91
C GLU A 90 -4.72 -8.78 23.67
N ASP A 91 -5.46 -7.70 23.43
CA ASP A 91 -6.51 -7.61 22.41
C ASP A 91 -6.02 -7.16 21.03
N THR A 92 -4.77 -6.69 20.92
CA THR A 92 -4.21 -6.12 19.68
C THR A 92 -3.01 -6.91 19.20
N GLU A 93 -2.84 -7.01 17.89
CA GLU A 93 -1.60 -7.44 17.26
C GLU A 93 -1.05 -6.34 16.34
N VAL A 94 0.26 -6.14 16.39
CA VAL A 94 0.95 -5.19 15.51
C VAL A 94 1.81 -6.00 14.55
N ILE A 95 1.52 -5.86 13.26
CA ILE A 95 2.22 -6.57 12.18
C ILE A 95 3.03 -5.56 11.38
N ILE A 96 4.35 -5.77 11.30
CA ILE A 96 5.24 -4.93 10.49
C ILE A 96 5.50 -5.61 9.16
N TRP A 97 4.87 -5.08 8.10
CA TRP A 97 5.05 -5.50 6.72
C TRP A 97 6.25 -4.78 6.09
N THR A 98 7.10 -5.54 5.42
CA THR A 98 8.36 -5.05 4.82
C THR A 98 8.37 -5.29 3.32
N PRO A 99 7.73 -4.43 2.51
CA PRO A 99 7.73 -4.61 1.06
C PRO A 99 9.15 -4.51 0.48
N GLY A 100 9.46 -5.37 -0.49
CA GLY A 100 10.81 -5.44 -1.09
C GLY A 100 11.91 -6.00 -0.18
N SER A 101 11.58 -6.55 1.00
CA SER A 101 12.55 -7.10 1.95
C SER A 101 12.06 -8.38 2.61
N SER A 102 12.91 -9.39 2.66
CA SER A 102 12.68 -10.64 3.38
C SER A 102 13.24 -10.65 4.81
N LYS A 103 13.78 -9.52 5.30
CA LYS A 103 14.30 -9.40 6.67
C LYS A 103 13.18 -9.32 7.74
N GLY A 104 11.97 -8.95 7.33
CA GLY A 104 10.76 -8.92 8.17
C GLY A 104 9.66 -9.79 7.56
N LEU A 105 8.40 -9.35 7.66
CA LEU A 105 7.29 -10.00 6.98
C LEU A 105 7.15 -9.43 5.56
N PRO A 106 7.58 -10.15 4.51
CA PRO A 106 7.54 -9.63 3.15
C PRO A 106 6.10 -9.42 2.71
N LEU A 107 5.84 -8.27 2.09
CA LEU A 107 4.55 -7.90 1.52
C LEU A 107 4.75 -7.63 0.03
N SER A 108 3.93 -8.27 -0.80
CA SER A 108 3.99 -8.14 -2.25
C SER A 108 2.70 -7.54 -2.80
N ILE A 109 2.87 -6.75 -3.86
CA ILE A 109 1.77 -6.17 -4.63
C ILE A 109 1.86 -6.64 -6.07
N ASN A 110 0.72 -6.99 -6.65
CA ASN A 110 0.65 -7.34 -8.06
C ASN A 110 -0.31 -6.38 -8.79
N PRO A 111 0.22 -5.41 -9.56
CA PRO A 111 -0.61 -4.45 -10.29
C PRO A 111 -1.41 -5.08 -11.44
N LEU A 112 -1.10 -6.31 -11.83
CA LEU A 112 -1.69 -6.97 -13.00
C LEU A 112 -2.93 -7.81 -12.65
N GLN A 113 -3.48 -7.63 -11.45
CA GLN A 113 -4.70 -8.32 -11.00
C GLN A 113 -5.96 -7.57 -11.47
N PHE A 114 -6.62 -8.13 -12.49
CA PHE A 114 -7.78 -7.51 -13.15
C PHE A 114 -9.13 -8.08 -12.69
N GLU A 115 -9.17 -8.95 -11.69
CA GLU A 115 -10.42 -9.59 -11.25
C GLU A 115 -11.47 -8.57 -10.78
N GLN A 116 -10.99 -7.53 -10.10
CA GLN A 116 -11.81 -6.42 -9.58
C GLN A 116 -12.55 -5.62 -10.68
N VAL A 117 -12.10 -5.66 -11.93
CA VAL A 117 -12.77 -4.93 -13.03
C VAL A 117 -13.93 -5.70 -13.64
N SER A 118 -14.18 -6.96 -13.25
CA SER A 118 -15.20 -7.83 -13.84
C SER A 118 -16.65 -7.33 -13.65
N GLY A 119 -16.86 -6.39 -12.71
CA GLY A 119 -18.16 -5.74 -12.45
C GLY A 119 -18.24 -4.28 -12.89
N MET A 120 -17.17 -3.71 -13.46
CA MET A 120 -17.12 -2.31 -13.86
C MET A 120 -17.73 -2.09 -15.24
N ASP A 121 -18.28 -0.90 -15.47
CA ASP A 121 -18.66 -0.48 -16.82
C ASP A 121 -17.43 -0.24 -17.71
N ALA A 122 -17.66 0.08 -18.98
CA ALA A 122 -16.57 0.26 -19.94
C ALA A 122 -15.68 1.48 -19.65
N GLU A 123 -16.26 2.56 -19.11
CA GLU A 123 -15.53 3.79 -18.86
C GLU A 123 -14.67 3.65 -17.60
N ASP A 124 -15.23 3.11 -16.51
CA ASP A 124 -14.51 2.87 -15.27
C ASP A 124 -13.38 1.86 -15.46
N ARG A 125 -13.61 0.81 -16.27
CA ARG A 125 -12.57 -0.16 -16.62
C ARG A 125 -11.42 0.50 -17.41
N LEU A 126 -11.73 1.37 -18.38
CA LEU A 126 -10.71 2.08 -19.14
C LEU A 126 -9.87 2.99 -18.23
N ARG A 127 -10.53 3.71 -17.30
CA ARG A 127 -9.85 4.55 -16.30
C ARG A 127 -8.95 3.72 -15.39
N PHE A 128 -9.41 2.54 -14.97
CA PHE A 128 -8.61 1.61 -14.17
C PHE A 128 -7.34 1.15 -14.91
N PHE A 129 -7.46 0.73 -16.17
CA PHE A 129 -6.29 0.29 -16.94
C PHE A 129 -5.31 1.42 -17.24
N SER A 130 -5.81 2.64 -17.55
CA SER A 130 -4.95 3.82 -17.70
C SER A 130 -4.23 4.17 -16.41
N ALA A 131 -4.93 4.19 -15.26
CA ALA A 131 -4.29 4.43 -13.96
C ALA A 131 -3.24 3.38 -13.62
N THR A 132 -3.54 2.10 -13.87
CA THR A 132 -2.59 0.99 -13.65
C THR A 132 -1.37 1.12 -14.57
N ALA A 133 -1.58 1.42 -15.85
CA ALA A 133 -0.52 1.64 -16.82
C ALA A 133 0.38 2.82 -16.43
N LYS A 134 -0.23 3.93 -15.99
CA LYS A 134 0.47 5.12 -15.52
C LYS A 134 1.36 4.79 -14.32
N ASN A 135 0.83 4.11 -13.30
CA ASN A 135 1.61 3.71 -12.14
C ASN A 135 2.81 2.83 -12.54
N VAL A 136 2.62 1.90 -13.49
CA VAL A 136 3.70 1.03 -13.97
C VAL A 136 4.78 1.80 -14.75
N ILE A 137 4.41 2.75 -15.63
CA ILE A 137 5.40 3.50 -16.40
C ILE A 137 6.21 4.47 -15.52
N GLU A 138 5.58 5.10 -14.52
CA GLU A 138 6.26 5.98 -13.56
C GLU A 138 7.26 5.18 -12.71
N LEU A 139 6.88 3.97 -12.27
CA LEU A 139 7.75 3.06 -11.52
C LEU A 139 9.03 2.66 -12.29
N ILE A 140 8.95 2.53 -13.62
CA ILE A 140 10.11 2.22 -14.48
C ILE A 140 10.80 3.48 -15.03
N GLY A 141 10.44 4.65 -14.49
CA GLY A 141 11.08 5.94 -14.70
C GLY A 141 10.73 6.60 -16.03
N TYR A 142 9.51 6.43 -16.52
CA TYR A 142 8.92 7.36 -17.48
C TYR A 142 8.28 8.53 -16.74
N ASP A 143 8.25 9.69 -17.39
CA ASP A 143 7.42 10.81 -16.99
C ASP A 143 6.11 10.74 -17.81
N ALA A 144 4.99 10.50 -17.14
CA ALA A 144 3.67 10.35 -17.76
C ALA A 144 3.19 11.59 -18.53
N ASP A 145 3.79 12.76 -18.30
CA ASP A 145 3.44 13.99 -19.01
C ASP A 145 4.20 14.16 -20.33
N THR A 146 5.27 13.39 -20.55
CA THR A 146 6.04 13.38 -21.81
C THR A 146 5.36 12.56 -22.90
N ASP A 147 5.68 12.83 -24.17
CA ASP A 147 5.14 12.06 -25.30
C ASP A 147 5.52 10.58 -25.23
N ASP A 148 6.77 10.28 -24.83
CA ASP A 148 7.26 8.91 -24.63
C ASP A 148 6.49 8.20 -23.50
N GLY A 149 6.22 8.91 -22.40
CA GLY A 149 5.42 8.38 -21.29
C GLY A 149 3.97 8.12 -21.69
N LYS A 150 3.31 9.08 -22.34
CA LYS A 150 1.93 8.91 -22.85
C LYS A 150 1.81 7.76 -23.84
N SER A 151 2.81 7.59 -24.70
CA SER A 151 2.89 6.44 -25.62
C SER A 151 2.98 5.13 -24.83
N ALA A 152 3.92 5.02 -23.89
CA ALA A 152 4.09 3.83 -23.07
C ALA A 152 2.83 3.49 -22.23
N GLU A 153 2.19 4.48 -21.62
CA GLU A 153 0.94 4.31 -20.88
C GLU A 153 -0.16 3.76 -21.80
N SER A 154 -0.33 4.36 -22.97
CA SER A 154 -1.35 3.95 -23.95
C SER A 154 -1.12 2.53 -24.47
N VAL A 155 0.14 2.12 -24.65
CA VAL A 155 0.51 0.74 -25.01
C VAL A 155 0.10 -0.22 -23.90
N LEU A 156 0.51 0.03 -22.65
CA LEU A 156 0.19 -0.87 -21.54
C LEU A 156 -1.31 -0.96 -21.29
N SER A 157 -2.02 0.17 -21.32
CA SER A 157 -3.48 0.19 -21.16
C SER A 157 -4.19 -0.64 -22.24
N SER A 158 -3.74 -0.53 -23.50
CA SER A 158 -4.28 -1.34 -24.61
C SER A 158 -4.03 -2.84 -24.42
N VAL A 159 -2.85 -3.21 -23.90
CA VAL A 159 -2.50 -4.60 -23.61
C VAL A 159 -3.34 -5.13 -22.43
N PHE A 160 -3.56 -4.35 -21.39
CA PHE A 160 -4.38 -4.74 -20.25
C PHE A 160 -5.83 -4.97 -20.64
N ASP A 161 -6.42 -4.07 -21.45
CA ASP A 161 -7.78 -4.25 -21.96
C ASP A 161 -7.88 -5.50 -22.85
N TYR A 162 -6.89 -5.75 -23.71
CA TYR A 162 -6.84 -6.98 -24.50
C TYR A 162 -6.79 -8.24 -23.62
N CYS A 163 -5.92 -8.26 -22.61
CA CYS A 163 -5.82 -9.39 -21.68
C CYS A 163 -7.14 -9.66 -20.98
N PHE A 164 -7.81 -8.61 -20.50
CA PHE A 164 -9.13 -8.73 -19.87
C PHE A 164 -10.19 -9.29 -20.85
N GLN A 165 -10.30 -8.72 -22.06
CA GLN A 165 -11.27 -9.17 -23.06
C GLN A 165 -11.06 -10.64 -23.47
N LYS A 166 -9.81 -11.09 -23.55
CA LYS A 166 -9.44 -12.47 -23.92
C LYS A 166 -9.35 -13.42 -22.73
N LYS A 167 -9.60 -12.94 -21.50
CA LYS A 167 -9.45 -13.71 -20.26
C LYS A 167 -8.04 -14.31 -20.11
N ILE A 168 -7.03 -13.55 -20.53
CA ILE A 168 -5.63 -13.87 -20.32
C ILE A 168 -5.26 -13.41 -18.91
N HIS A 169 -4.89 -14.37 -18.05
CA HIS A 169 -4.39 -14.08 -16.72
C HIS A 169 -2.94 -13.61 -16.79
N LEU A 170 -2.68 -12.39 -16.30
CA LEU A 170 -1.34 -11.81 -16.18
C LEU A 170 -0.93 -11.80 -14.70
N ASP A 171 -0.16 -12.80 -14.29
CA ASP A 171 0.22 -12.95 -12.88
C ASP A 171 1.58 -12.33 -12.55
N SER A 172 2.33 -11.86 -13.55
CA SER A 172 3.67 -11.30 -13.34
C SER A 172 4.11 -10.35 -14.46
N PHE A 173 5.10 -9.51 -14.15
CA PHE A 173 5.77 -8.69 -15.17
C PHE A 173 6.49 -9.53 -16.23
N THR A 174 6.94 -10.74 -15.89
CA THR A 174 7.50 -11.68 -16.89
C THR A 174 6.47 -12.00 -17.96
N GLY A 175 5.24 -12.35 -17.58
CA GLY A 175 4.15 -12.62 -18.53
C GLY A 175 3.78 -11.40 -19.37
N LEU A 176 3.80 -10.19 -18.78
CA LEU A 176 3.58 -8.94 -19.51
C LEU A 176 4.69 -8.69 -20.55
N ILE A 177 5.96 -8.90 -20.18
CA ILE A 177 7.11 -8.74 -21.05
C ILE A 177 7.04 -9.72 -22.24
N ASP A 178 6.67 -10.97 -21.98
CA ASP A 178 6.52 -11.98 -23.02
C ASP A 178 5.44 -11.56 -24.03
N LEU A 179 4.29 -11.07 -23.54
CA LEU A 179 3.20 -10.58 -24.39
C LEU A 179 3.58 -9.32 -25.18
N LEU A 180 4.33 -8.38 -24.59
CA LEU A 180 4.82 -7.18 -25.28
C LEU A 180 5.89 -7.51 -26.35
N THR A 181 6.62 -8.61 -26.17
CA THR A 181 7.63 -9.07 -27.13
C THR A 181 6.99 -9.75 -28.33
N ASP A 182 5.88 -10.47 -28.13
CA ASP A 182 5.10 -11.14 -29.17
C ASP A 182 3.62 -10.72 -29.10
N LEU A 183 3.35 -9.49 -29.55
CA LEU A 183 2.02 -8.91 -29.50
C LEU A 183 1.08 -9.59 -30.51
N PRO A 184 -0.15 -9.96 -30.08
CA PRO A 184 -1.19 -10.41 -30.99
C PRO A 184 -1.50 -9.35 -32.06
N GLU A 185 -1.75 -9.80 -33.28
CA GLU A 185 -1.92 -8.93 -34.46
C GLU A 185 -2.94 -7.80 -34.23
N SER A 186 -4.08 -8.10 -33.58
CA SER A 186 -5.11 -7.11 -33.26
C SER A 186 -4.65 -5.99 -32.34
N VAL A 187 -3.72 -6.26 -31.42
CA VAL A 187 -3.17 -5.26 -30.50
C VAL A 187 -2.01 -4.53 -31.16
N ASN A 188 -1.17 -5.26 -31.90
CA ASN A 188 -0.03 -4.71 -32.61
C ASN A 188 -0.45 -3.61 -33.61
N GLU A 189 -1.55 -3.78 -34.34
CA GLU A 189 -2.10 -2.74 -35.22
C GLU A 189 -2.49 -1.44 -34.51
N LEU A 190 -2.94 -1.53 -33.25
CA LEU A 190 -3.28 -0.36 -32.43
C LEU A 190 -2.02 0.29 -31.86
N VAL A 191 -1.12 -0.53 -31.30
CA VAL A 191 0.15 -0.09 -30.69
C VAL A 191 1.04 0.61 -31.71
N MET A 192 1.15 0.11 -32.92
CA MET A 192 2.03 0.69 -33.95
C MET A 192 1.50 2.02 -34.53
N LYS A 193 0.28 2.46 -34.17
CA LYS A 193 -0.22 3.81 -34.48
C LYS A 193 0.28 4.87 -33.49
N ILE A 194 0.72 4.45 -32.30
CA ILE A 194 1.06 5.34 -31.17
C ILE A 194 2.49 5.17 -30.68
N SER A 195 3.17 4.10 -31.08
CA SER A 195 4.54 3.77 -30.70
C SER A 195 5.31 3.19 -31.88
N ASN A 196 6.62 3.02 -31.72
CA ASN A 196 7.48 2.42 -32.72
C ASN A 196 8.32 1.29 -32.11
N GLN A 197 9.01 0.53 -32.96
CA GLN A 197 9.78 -0.64 -32.52
C GLN A 197 10.89 -0.29 -31.51
N LYS A 198 11.52 0.88 -31.62
CA LYS A 198 12.58 1.31 -30.71
C LYS A 198 12.01 1.63 -29.32
N ASP A 199 10.88 2.32 -29.26
CA ASP A 199 10.25 2.69 -28.00
C ASP A 199 9.68 1.46 -27.29
N MET A 200 9.10 0.51 -28.04
CA MET A 200 8.69 -0.79 -27.52
C MET A 200 9.86 -1.58 -26.93
N GLN A 201 11.03 -1.59 -27.60
CA GLN A 201 12.23 -2.23 -27.07
C GLN A 201 12.71 -1.57 -25.77
N GLU A 202 12.65 -0.24 -25.67
CA GLU A 202 13.03 0.47 -24.44
C GLU A 202 12.02 0.23 -23.31
N LEU A 203 10.72 0.20 -23.60
CA LEU A 203 9.67 -0.15 -22.64
C LEU A 203 9.88 -1.55 -22.07
N VAL A 204 10.06 -2.55 -22.94
CA VAL A 204 10.34 -3.94 -22.54
C VAL A 204 11.61 -4.03 -21.70
N LYS A 205 12.68 -3.36 -22.12
CA LYS A 205 13.95 -3.31 -21.38
C LYS A 205 13.78 -2.68 -20.00
N LYS A 206 13.00 -1.61 -19.87
CA LYS A 206 12.70 -0.96 -18.60
C LYS A 206 11.85 -1.84 -17.68
N LEU A 207 10.82 -2.50 -18.21
CA LEU A 207 10.00 -3.47 -17.48
C LEU A 207 10.83 -4.65 -16.95
N ARG A 208 11.84 -5.12 -17.70
CA ARG A 208 12.74 -6.20 -17.25
C ARG A 208 13.44 -5.85 -15.92
N PHE A 209 13.68 -4.58 -15.61
CA PHE A 209 14.26 -4.20 -14.32
C PHE A 209 13.36 -4.55 -13.12
N LEU A 210 12.06 -4.74 -13.33
CA LEU A 210 11.13 -5.19 -12.27
C LEU A 210 11.23 -6.70 -12.01
N THR A 211 11.78 -7.46 -12.97
CA THR A 211 11.93 -8.93 -12.88
C THR A 211 13.29 -9.39 -12.37
N ILE A 212 14.24 -8.46 -12.19
CA ILE A 212 15.61 -8.76 -11.79
C ILE A 212 16.02 -7.97 -10.53
N GLY A 213 17.02 -8.49 -9.82
CA GLY A 213 17.59 -7.82 -8.64
C GLY A 213 16.59 -7.67 -7.48
N SER A 214 16.76 -6.60 -6.69
CA SER A 214 15.93 -6.35 -5.51
C SER A 214 14.49 -5.95 -5.84
N ARG A 215 14.23 -5.36 -7.01
CA ARG A 215 12.88 -4.89 -7.40
C ARG A 215 11.88 -6.03 -7.54
N LYS A 216 12.33 -7.20 -7.97
CA LYS A 216 11.53 -8.43 -8.01
C LYS A 216 10.89 -8.77 -6.66
N LEU A 217 11.55 -8.43 -5.55
CA LEU A 217 11.05 -8.72 -4.20
C LEU A 217 9.77 -7.96 -3.86
N ILE A 218 9.49 -6.83 -4.53
CA ILE A 218 8.26 -6.05 -4.31
C ILE A 218 7.04 -6.75 -4.92
N PHE A 219 7.24 -7.49 -6.02
CA PHE A 219 6.13 -8.02 -6.84
C PHE A 219 5.94 -9.52 -6.71
N GLU A 220 7.03 -10.27 -6.53
CA GLU A 220 7.00 -11.73 -6.63
C GLU A 220 7.29 -12.44 -5.30
N THR A 221 7.63 -11.71 -4.25
CA THR A 221 8.05 -12.30 -2.97
C THR A 221 7.28 -11.70 -1.81
N GLY A 222 6.48 -12.52 -1.15
CA GLY A 222 5.82 -12.15 0.09
C GLY A 222 4.35 -12.50 0.12
N PHE A 223 3.71 -12.04 1.19
CA PHE A 223 2.28 -12.16 1.38
C PHE A 223 1.56 -11.17 0.44
N PRO A 224 0.50 -11.57 -0.29
CA PRO A 224 -0.27 -10.64 -1.12
C PRO A 224 -0.91 -9.53 -0.28
N ALA A 225 -0.74 -8.27 -0.68
CA ALA A 225 -1.29 -7.11 0.03
C ALA A 225 -2.81 -6.93 -0.18
N THR A 226 -3.60 -7.97 0.08
CA THR A 226 -5.06 -7.85 0.05
C THR A 226 -5.57 -7.12 1.28
N ILE A 227 -6.65 -6.35 1.13
CA ILE A 227 -7.28 -5.62 2.25
C ILE A 227 -7.63 -6.59 3.39
N ASP A 228 -8.22 -7.74 3.06
CA ASP A 228 -8.60 -8.75 4.06
C ASP A 228 -7.39 -9.26 4.84
N ALA A 229 -6.25 -9.45 4.19
CA ALA A 229 -5.03 -9.88 4.88
C ALA A 229 -4.45 -8.80 5.80
N LEU A 230 -4.40 -7.55 5.31
CA LEU A 230 -3.92 -6.41 6.07
C LEU A 230 -4.82 -6.08 7.26
N LEU A 231 -6.13 -6.35 7.16
CA LEU A 231 -7.07 -6.16 8.27
C LEU A 231 -7.21 -7.39 9.18
N GLY A 232 -6.63 -8.54 8.80
CA GLY A 232 -6.74 -9.78 9.55
C GLY A 232 -8.09 -10.48 9.47
N LEU A 233 -8.80 -10.26 8.37
CA LEU A 233 -10.09 -10.87 8.05
C LEU A 233 -9.94 -12.12 7.17
N ASN A 234 -8.72 -12.58 6.93
CA ASN A 234 -8.41 -13.78 6.16
C ASN A 234 -8.29 -15.02 7.07
N GLU A 235 -7.86 -16.15 6.49
CA GLU A 235 -7.62 -17.42 7.20
C GLU A 235 -6.55 -17.35 8.32
N HIS A 236 -5.85 -16.22 8.45
CA HIS A 236 -4.87 -15.95 9.50
C HIS A 236 -5.40 -14.97 10.57
N ASP A 237 -6.72 -14.91 10.75
CA ASP A 237 -7.34 -14.18 11.87
C ASP A 237 -6.87 -14.78 13.21
N THR A 238 -6.36 -13.91 14.10
CA THR A 238 -5.92 -14.30 15.45
C THR A 238 -6.99 -14.04 16.51
N GLY A 239 -8.13 -13.45 16.13
CA GLY A 239 -9.15 -12.93 17.03
C GLY A 239 -8.76 -11.59 17.68
N LYS A 240 -7.56 -11.07 17.39
CA LYS A 240 -7.08 -9.77 17.87
C LYS A 240 -7.34 -8.67 16.86
N THR A 241 -7.39 -7.44 17.34
CA THR A 241 -7.48 -6.26 16.49
C THR A 241 -6.13 -6.02 15.80
N ARG A 242 -6.11 -6.01 14.46
CA ARG A 242 -4.86 -5.90 13.69
C ARG A 242 -4.46 -4.47 13.39
N LEU A 243 -3.23 -4.11 13.75
CA LEU A 243 -2.54 -2.91 13.29
C LEU A 243 -1.45 -3.31 12.31
N SER A 244 -1.76 -3.25 11.01
CA SER A 244 -0.81 -3.53 9.93
C SER A 244 -0.01 -2.27 9.59
N VAL A 245 1.26 -2.25 10.00
CA VAL A 245 2.21 -1.18 9.67
C VAL A 245 3.02 -1.59 8.45
N ILE A 246 2.86 -0.86 7.36
CA ILE A 246 3.63 -1.01 6.12
C ILE A 246 4.87 -0.11 6.23
N TYR A 247 6.01 -0.73 6.49
CA TYR A 247 7.29 -0.04 6.70
C TYR A 247 7.97 0.27 5.36
N LEU A 248 7.81 1.48 4.85
CA LEU A 248 8.23 1.84 3.49
C LEU A 248 9.73 2.10 3.35
N ASN A 249 10.48 2.15 4.46
CA ASN A 249 11.94 2.34 4.45
C ASN A 249 12.73 1.15 3.89
N THR A 250 12.07 0.03 3.60
CA THR A 250 12.67 -1.10 2.86
C THR A 250 12.68 -0.89 1.35
N LEU A 251 11.90 0.07 0.84
CA LEU A 251 11.87 0.46 -0.56
C LEU A 251 12.98 1.49 -0.85
N ALA A 252 13.69 1.30 -1.95
CA ALA A 252 14.94 2.00 -2.21
C ALA A 252 14.73 3.40 -2.82
N THR A 253 13.67 3.57 -3.63
CA THR A 253 13.40 4.82 -4.35
C THR A 253 12.07 5.43 -3.95
N GLN A 254 11.90 6.73 -4.25
CA GLN A 254 10.64 7.43 -3.97
C GLN A 254 9.51 6.88 -4.84
N GLU A 255 9.80 6.53 -6.10
CA GLU A 255 8.85 5.94 -7.04
C GLU A 255 8.35 4.58 -6.54
N GLU A 256 9.22 3.76 -5.94
CA GLU A 256 8.81 2.49 -5.33
C GLU A 256 7.84 2.72 -4.16
N LYS A 257 8.09 3.73 -3.32
CA LYS A 257 7.20 4.09 -2.21
C LYS A 257 5.86 4.61 -2.69
N GLU A 258 5.86 5.51 -3.66
CA GLU A 258 4.65 6.09 -4.26
C GLU A 258 3.82 5.03 -4.96
N PHE A 259 4.46 4.17 -5.74
CA PHE A 259 3.81 3.02 -6.37
C PHE A 259 3.13 2.12 -5.33
N PHE A 260 3.81 1.82 -4.22
CA PHE A 260 3.25 0.98 -3.16
C PHE A 260 2.07 1.63 -2.42
N MET A 261 2.06 2.96 -2.28
CA MET A 261 0.96 3.69 -1.64
C MET A 261 -0.23 3.91 -2.58
N ALA A 262 0.00 3.93 -3.89
CA ALA A 262 -1.04 4.14 -4.90
C ALA A 262 -1.81 2.85 -5.27
N TYR A 263 -1.28 1.69 -4.89
CA TYR A 263 -1.91 0.38 -5.06
C TYR A 263 -2.85 0.06 -3.90
#